data_AF-A0ABD2F4I3-F1
#
_entry.id   AF-A0ABD2F4I3-F1
#
_cell.length_a   1.000
_cell.length_b   1.000
_cell.length_c   1.000
_cell.angle_alpha   90.00
_cell.angle_beta   90.00
_cell.angle_gamma   90.00
#
_symmetry.space_group_name_H-M   'P 1'
#
loop_
_entity.id
_entity.type
_entity.pdbx_description
1 polymer ?
#
loop_
_entity_poly.entity_id
_entity_poly.type
_entity_poly.pdbx_seq_one_letter_code
_entity_poly.pdbx_strand_id
1 'polypeptide(L)'
;MARERGQLVFLEGLKASVDVFFHAHEEPHPLQFLREANAGNLQPLFEFVREALKPVENGEAAWRCPVLLVDDLSLLLSLGVGAVAVLDFVHYCRATVCWELKGNMVVLVHDSGDAEDEENDILLNGLSHQSHLILRTEGLATGFCRDVHGQLRILWRRPSQPTAQRDRSLTYQYKIQDKSVSFFAKGMSPAVL
;
A
#
# COMPACT_ATOMS: atom_id res chain seq x y z
N MET A 1 0.63 0.12 23.07
CA MET A 1 2.00 -0.44 23.13
C MET A 1 2.97 0.10 22.08
N ALA A 2 2.76 -0.01 20.76
CA ALA A 2 3.72 0.54 19.76
C ALA A 2 3.67 2.08 19.65
N ARG A 3 2.46 2.66 19.58
CA ARG A 3 2.23 4.11 19.55
C ARG A 3 2.76 4.82 20.80
N GLU A 4 2.53 4.24 21.97
CA GLU A 4 2.98 4.77 23.26
C GLU A 4 4.51 4.73 23.42
N ARG A 5 5.19 3.86 22.67
CA ARG A 5 6.65 3.72 22.67
C ARG A 5 7.33 4.56 21.59
N GLY A 6 6.59 5.45 20.90
CA GLY A 6 7.15 6.23 19.78
C GLY A 6 7.51 5.41 18.54
N GLN A 7 7.16 4.12 18.51
CA GLN A 7 7.50 3.18 17.43
C GLN A 7 6.43 3.09 16.33
N LEU A 8 5.44 3.99 16.37
CA LEU A 8 4.41 4.10 15.34
C LEU A 8 4.00 5.56 15.17
N VAL A 9 4.18 6.06 13.96
CA VAL A 9 3.54 7.28 13.49
C VAL A 9 2.33 6.87 12.65
N PHE A 10 1.16 7.45 12.92
CA PHE A 10 -0.07 7.12 12.23
C PHE A 10 -0.74 8.40 11.72
N LEU A 11 -0.95 8.48 10.41
CA LEU A 11 -1.72 9.53 9.76
C LEU A 11 -3.13 9.00 9.48
N GLU A 12 -4.11 9.54 10.20
CA GLU A 12 -5.52 9.21 9.98
C GLU A 12 -6.07 10.08 8.84
N GLY A 13 -5.83 9.66 7.59
CA GLY A 13 -6.08 10.49 6.41
C GLY A 13 -7.52 11.00 6.28
N LEU A 14 -8.52 10.16 6.59
CA LEU A 14 -9.93 10.54 6.56
C LEU A 14 -10.31 11.59 7.61
N LYS A 15 -9.65 11.56 8.77
CA LYS A 15 -9.89 12.56 9.82
C LYS A 15 -9.14 13.86 9.49
N ALA A 16 -7.89 13.73 9.07
CA ALA A 16 -7.06 14.87 8.69
C ALA A 16 -7.62 15.62 7.47
N SER A 17 -8.34 14.95 6.56
CA SER A 17 -8.99 15.62 5.42
C SER A 17 -10.13 16.55 5.87
N VAL A 18 -10.89 16.18 6.90
CA VAL A 18 -11.92 17.04 7.50
C VAL A 18 -11.28 18.33 8.01
N ASP A 19 -10.14 18.22 8.70
CA ASP A 19 -9.42 19.38 9.21
C ASP A 19 -8.97 20.32 8.08
N VAL A 20 -8.53 19.79 6.94
CA VAL A 20 -8.14 20.59 5.76
C VAL A 20 -9.29 21.41 5.21
N PHE A 21 -10.48 20.80 5.08
CA PHE A 21 -11.64 21.46 4.47
C PHE A 21 -12.30 22.48 5.39
N PHE A 22 -12.32 22.24 6.71
CA PHE A 22 -13.12 23.02 7.64
C PHE A 22 -12.31 23.92 8.59
N HIS A 23 -10.98 23.78 8.63
CA HIS A 23 -10.12 24.61 9.48
C HIS A 23 -9.08 25.40 8.68
N ALA A 24 -8.75 26.60 9.18
CA ALA A 24 -7.64 27.39 8.67
C ALA A 24 -6.34 26.90 9.31
N HIS A 25 -5.32 26.69 8.50
CA HIS A 25 -4.02 26.20 8.94
C HIS A 25 -2.93 27.24 8.65
N GLU A 26 -2.09 27.53 9.63
CA GLU A 26 -0.90 28.38 9.47
C GLU A 26 0.31 27.58 8.97
N GLU A 27 0.33 26.27 9.22
CA GLU A 27 1.40 25.34 8.81
C GLU A 27 1.00 24.49 7.59
N PRO A 28 1.97 24.04 6.77
CA PRO A 28 1.71 23.19 5.62
C PRO A 28 1.13 21.83 6.07
N HIS A 29 -0.07 21.50 5.58
CA HIS A 29 -0.76 20.26 5.95
C HIS A 29 -0.38 19.11 4.99
N PRO A 30 -0.17 17.86 5.46
CA PRO A 30 0.21 16.73 4.60
C PRO A 30 -0.77 16.47 3.45
N LEU A 31 -2.05 16.75 3.70
CA LEU A 31 -3.15 16.61 2.73
C LEU A 31 -3.56 17.94 2.07
N GLN A 32 -2.67 18.94 2.04
CA GLN A 32 -2.97 20.25 1.45
C GLN A 32 -3.38 20.16 -0.03
N PHE A 33 -2.88 19.15 -0.76
CA PHE A 33 -3.25 18.87 -2.15
C PHE A 33 -4.77 18.72 -2.38
N LEU A 34 -5.55 18.40 -1.34
CA LEU A 34 -7.02 18.30 -1.41
C LEU A 34 -7.71 19.65 -1.69
N ARG A 35 -7.03 20.77 -1.44
CA ARG A 35 -7.55 22.14 -1.69
C ARG A 35 -6.92 22.81 -2.89
N GLU A 36 -5.89 22.22 -3.46
CA GLU A 36 -5.17 22.80 -4.58
C GLU A 36 -5.85 22.39 -5.89
N ALA A 37 -6.04 23.36 -6.79
CA ALA A 37 -6.70 23.11 -8.08
C ALA A 37 -5.91 22.14 -8.97
N ASN A 38 -4.62 21.94 -8.68
CA ASN A 38 -3.72 20.97 -9.30
C ASN A 38 -3.37 19.87 -8.29
N ALA A 39 -4.31 18.94 -8.04
CA ALA A 39 -4.13 17.79 -7.14
C ALA A 39 -2.97 16.84 -7.51
N GLY A 40 -2.09 17.19 -8.45
CA GLY A 40 -0.91 16.42 -8.85
C GLY A 40 0.32 16.59 -7.95
N ASN A 41 0.31 17.45 -6.92
CA ASN A 41 1.47 17.62 -6.05
C ASN A 41 1.31 16.90 -4.70
N LEU A 42 1.85 15.69 -4.60
CA LEU A 42 1.90 14.92 -3.35
C LEU A 42 3.15 15.21 -2.50
N GLN A 43 3.92 16.26 -2.82
CA GLN A 43 5.11 16.64 -2.04
C GLN A 43 4.79 16.88 -0.56
N PRO A 44 3.73 17.59 -0.13
CA PRO A 44 3.44 17.77 1.29
C PRO A 44 3.23 16.45 2.04
N LEU A 45 2.62 15.46 1.37
CA LEU A 45 2.42 14.13 1.94
C LEU A 45 3.74 13.37 2.06
N PHE A 46 4.61 13.45 1.06
CA PHE A 46 5.96 12.88 1.13
C PHE A 46 6.81 13.54 2.21
N GLU A 47 6.75 14.87 2.33
CA GLU A 47 7.45 15.62 3.36
C GLU A 47 7.03 15.18 4.75
N PHE A 48 5.73 14.96 4.99
CA PHE A 48 5.24 14.34 6.22
C PHE A 48 5.88 12.97 6.49
N VAL A 49 5.95 12.09 5.49
CA VAL A 49 6.61 10.78 5.62
C VAL A 49 8.08 10.96 5.98
N ARG A 50 8.79 11.87 5.32
CA ARG A 50 10.21 12.14 5.56
C ARG A 50 10.46 12.66 6.97
N GLU A 51 9.65 13.60 7.45
CA GLU A 51 9.72 14.15 8.80
C GLU A 51 9.42 13.08 9.86
N ALA A 52 8.42 12.23 9.63
CA ALA A 52 8.07 11.13 10.53
C ALA A 52 9.19 10.09 10.70
N LEU A 53 10.09 9.99 9.72
CA LEU A 53 11.23 9.07 9.73
C LEU A 53 12.49 9.64 10.40
N LYS A 54 12.48 10.93 10.77
CA LYS A 54 13.62 11.53 11.49
C LYS A 54 13.79 10.89 12.88
N PRO A 55 15.03 10.67 13.34
CA PRO A 55 15.27 10.18 14.70
C PRO A 55 14.71 11.18 15.71
N VAL A 56 14.05 10.67 16.77
CA VAL A 56 13.67 11.51 17.91
C VAL A 56 14.94 11.80 18.70
N GLU A 57 15.20 13.07 19.02
CA GLU A 57 16.43 13.53 19.70
C GLU A 57 16.67 12.91 21.10
N ASN A 58 15.71 12.16 21.64
CA ASN A 58 15.73 11.60 23.00
C ASN A 58 16.61 10.36 23.20
N GLY A 59 17.55 10.06 22.29
CA GLY A 59 18.51 8.96 22.46
C GLY A 59 17.92 7.55 22.32
N GLU A 60 16.63 7.42 21.98
CA GLU A 60 16.06 6.17 21.49
C GLU A 60 16.60 5.88 20.09
N ALA A 61 17.01 4.64 19.86
CA ALA A 61 17.70 4.24 18.64
C ALA A 61 16.88 4.66 17.40
N ALA A 62 17.52 5.41 16.49
CA ALA A 62 17.00 5.75 15.18
C ALA A 62 16.33 4.53 14.53
N TRP A 63 15.20 4.74 13.84
CA TRP A 63 14.42 3.69 13.19
C TRP A 63 15.32 2.70 12.45
N ARG A 64 15.45 1.48 12.97
CA ARG A 64 16.22 0.42 12.31
C ARG A 64 15.29 -0.29 11.34
N CYS A 65 15.43 0.00 10.05
CA CYS A 65 14.62 -0.56 8.96
C CYS A 65 13.12 -0.22 9.11
N PRO A 66 12.72 1.05 8.94
CA PRO A 66 11.31 1.46 9.09
C PRO A 66 10.39 0.75 8.09
N VAL A 67 9.11 0.64 8.44
CA VAL A 67 8.08 0.11 7.54
C VAL A 67 7.04 1.18 7.29
N LEU A 68 6.87 1.57 6.03
CA LEU A 68 5.78 2.43 5.59
C LEU A 68 4.61 1.57 5.12
N LEU A 69 3.46 1.72 5.77
CA LEU A 69 2.21 1.08 5.38
C LEU A 69 1.29 2.14 4.78
N VAL A 70 0.83 1.90 3.55
CA VAL A 70 -0.16 2.76 2.87
C VAL A 70 -1.41 1.94 2.62
N ASP A 71 -2.50 2.30 3.30
CA ASP A 71 -3.70 1.47 3.42
C ASP A 71 -4.57 1.43 2.17
N ASP A 72 -4.61 2.48 1.35
CA ASP A 72 -5.28 2.45 0.04
C ASP A 72 -4.77 3.61 -0.83
N LEU A 73 -3.97 3.32 -1.84
CA LEU A 73 -3.51 4.34 -2.80
C LEU A 73 -4.57 4.69 -3.85
N SER A 74 -5.51 3.79 -4.15
CA SER A 74 -6.51 4.02 -5.20
C SER A 74 -7.43 5.20 -4.83
N LEU A 75 -7.61 5.47 -3.54
CA LEU A 75 -8.35 6.65 -3.07
C LEU A 75 -7.75 7.97 -3.56
N LEU A 76 -6.43 8.05 -3.79
CA LEU A 76 -5.83 9.28 -4.33
C LEU A 76 -6.33 9.57 -5.74
N LEU A 77 -6.51 8.53 -6.57
CA LEU A 77 -7.12 8.68 -7.90
C LEU A 77 -8.56 9.18 -7.79
N SER A 78 -9.35 8.61 -6.87
CA SER A 78 -10.72 9.05 -6.60
C SER A 78 -10.82 10.49 -6.08
N LEU A 79 -9.75 11.01 -5.48
CA LEU A 79 -9.62 12.40 -5.03
C LEU A 79 -9.10 13.34 -6.13
N GLY A 80 -8.93 12.85 -7.36
CA GLY A 80 -8.52 13.63 -8.53
C GLY A 80 -7.00 13.75 -8.70
N VAL A 81 -6.20 13.00 -7.95
CA VAL A 81 -4.75 12.94 -8.13
C VAL A 81 -4.45 12.03 -9.32
N GLY A 82 -3.65 12.49 -10.29
CA GLY A 82 -3.25 11.66 -11.43
C GLY A 82 -2.30 10.53 -11.04
N ALA A 83 -2.38 9.39 -11.73
CA ALA A 83 -1.59 8.18 -11.45
C ALA A 83 -0.08 8.43 -11.49
N VAL A 84 0.40 9.30 -12.38
CA VAL A 84 1.81 9.68 -12.45
C VAL A 84 2.27 10.35 -11.16
N ALA A 85 1.47 11.27 -10.61
CA ALA A 85 1.79 11.93 -9.34
C ALA A 85 1.80 10.94 -8.17
N VAL A 86 0.87 9.97 -8.16
CA VAL A 86 0.86 8.88 -7.18
C VAL A 86 2.11 8.01 -7.29
N LEU A 87 2.52 7.66 -8.52
CA LEU A 87 3.74 6.88 -8.76
C LEU A 87 5.01 7.65 -8.36
N ASP A 88 5.05 8.96 -8.57
CA ASP A 88 6.14 9.82 -8.09
C ASP A 88 6.23 9.81 -6.56
N PHE A 89 5.09 9.96 -5.86
CA PHE A 89 5.04 9.84 -4.40
C PHE A 89 5.57 8.49 -3.91
N VAL A 90 5.14 7.39 -4.53
CA VAL A 90 5.63 6.05 -4.20
C VAL A 90 7.12 5.92 -4.47
N HIS A 91 7.61 6.49 -5.57
CA HIS A 91 9.02 6.48 -5.92
C HIS A 91 9.87 7.18 -4.85
N TYR A 92 9.49 8.39 -4.44
CA TYR A 92 10.19 9.14 -3.39
C TYR A 92 10.15 8.40 -2.04
N CYS A 93 8.99 7.87 -1.65
CA CYS A 93 8.86 7.06 -0.44
C CYS A 93 9.78 5.83 -0.49
N ARG A 94 9.84 5.12 -1.63
CA ARG A 94 10.69 3.94 -1.80
C ARG A 94 12.18 4.30 -1.79
N ALA A 95 12.56 5.45 -2.34
CA ALA A 95 13.94 5.94 -2.28
C ALA A 95 14.37 6.21 -0.83
N THR A 96 13.55 6.91 -0.05
CA THR A 96 13.88 7.19 1.36
C THR A 96 13.76 5.93 2.25
N VAL A 97 12.63 5.23 2.22
CA VAL A 97 12.36 4.11 3.13
C VAL A 97 13.18 2.87 2.75
N CYS A 98 13.08 2.40 1.51
CA CYS A 98 13.67 1.12 1.13
C CYS A 98 15.15 1.26 0.78
N TRP A 99 15.54 2.34 0.08
CA TRP A 99 16.91 2.50 -0.37
C TRP A 99 17.83 3.15 0.67
N GLU A 100 17.47 4.31 1.22
CA GLU A 100 18.31 5.01 2.21
C GLU A 100 18.26 4.33 3.57
N LEU A 101 17.06 4.05 4.11
CA LEU A 101 16.88 3.53 5.46
C LEU A 101 16.83 2.00 5.56
N LYS A 102 16.97 1.29 4.43
CA LYS A 102 16.93 -0.18 4.34
C LYS A 102 15.66 -0.79 4.97
N GLY A 103 14.57 -0.03 4.92
CA GLY A 103 13.24 -0.40 5.38
C GLY A 103 12.41 -1.11 4.31
N ASN A 104 11.10 -1.18 4.55
CA ASN A 104 10.15 -1.76 3.62
C ASN A 104 8.94 -0.84 3.43
N MET A 105 8.31 -0.96 2.26
CA MET A 105 7.05 -0.29 1.96
C MET A 105 6.03 -1.34 1.57
N VAL A 106 4.84 -1.26 2.16
CA VAL A 106 3.69 -2.12 1.83
C VAL A 106 2.54 -1.20 1.48
N VAL A 107 1.90 -1.48 0.35
CA VAL A 107 0.85 -0.65 -0.20
C VAL A 107 -0.30 -1.52 -0.65
N LEU A 108 -1.52 -1.11 -0.31
CA LEU A 108 -2.73 -1.64 -0.91
C LEU A 108 -3.15 -0.75 -2.09
N VAL A 109 -3.61 -1.40 -3.15
CA VAL A 109 -4.21 -0.78 -4.32
C VAL A 109 -5.38 -1.66 -4.77
N HIS A 110 -6.46 -1.02 -5.20
CA HIS A 110 -7.64 -1.70 -5.72
C HIS A 110 -7.49 -1.95 -7.22
N ASP A 111 -7.71 -3.20 -7.59
CA ASP A 111 -7.82 -3.63 -8.98
C ASP A 111 -9.31 -3.61 -9.35
N SER A 112 -9.74 -2.53 -10.01
CA SER A 112 -11.15 -2.32 -10.38
C SER A 112 -11.62 -3.34 -11.41
N GLY A 113 -10.71 -3.93 -12.20
CA GLY A 113 -11.04 -4.78 -13.34
C GLY A 113 -11.86 -4.06 -14.42
N ASP A 114 -12.02 -2.74 -14.29
CA ASP A 114 -12.72 -1.88 -15.22
C ASP A 114 -11.74 -1.40 -16.28
N ALA A 115 -11.91 -1.89 -17.51
CA ALA A 115 -11.01 -1.58 -18.62
C ALA A 115 -11.11 -0.12 -19.08
N GLU A 116 -12.08 0.66 -18.58
CA GLU A 116 -12.23 2.09 -18.88
C GLU A 116 -11.43 2.97 -17.91
N ASP A 117 -10.86 2.40 -16.83
CA ASP A 117 -10.09 3.14 -15.82
C ASP A 117 -8.59 3.16 -16.17
N GLU A 118 -8.22 3.96 -17.18
CA GLU A 118 -6.85 4.09 -17.68
C GLU A 118 -5.85 4.54 -16.59
N GLU A 119 -6.27 5.43 -15.67
CA GLU A 119 -5.43 5.92 -14.59
C GLU A 119 -5.11 4.81 -13.58
N ASN A 120 -6.10 3.98 -13.22
CA ASN A 120 -5.88 2.84 -12.35
C ASN A 120 -4.96 1.80 -13.00
N ASP A 121 -5.12 1.56 -14.31
CA ASP A 121 -4.23 0.66 -15.06
C ASP A 121 -2.78 1.16 -15.07
N ILE A 122 -2.56 2.47 -15.25
CA ILE A 122 -1.23 3.08 -15.16
C ILE A 122 -0.63 2.87 -13.77
N LEU A 123 -1.42 3.11 -12.71
CA LEU A 123 -1.00 2.93 -11.32
C LEU A 123 -0.63 1.46 -11.03
N LEU A 124 -1.52 0.52 -11.35
CA LEU A 124 -1.32 -0.92 -11.13
C LEU A 124 -0.09 -1.44 -11.86
N ASN A 125 0.08 -1.06 -13.13
CA ASN A 125 1.25 -1.46 -13.91
C ASN A 125 2.53 -0.86 -13.30
N GLY A 126 2.55 0.44 -13.00
CA GLY A 126 3.69 1.12 -12.40
C GLY A 126 4.11 0.48 -11.07
N LEU A 127 3.15 0.25 -10.15
CA LEU A 127 3.39 -0.41 -8.87
C LEU A 127 3.88 -1.85 -9.05
N SER A 128 3.28 -2.59 -10.00
CA SER A 128 3.71 -3.95 -10.32
C SER A 128 5.18 -3.97 -10.76
N HIS A 129 5.61 -2.96 -11.55
CA HIS A 129 6.99 -2.83 -12.00
C HIS A 129 7.98 -2.55 -10.87
N GLN A 130 7.57 -1.79 -9.85
CA GLN A 130 8.42 -1.38 -8.73
C GLN A 130 8.44 -2.38 -7.56
N SER A 131 7.51 -3.33 -7.54
CA SER A 131 7.29 -4.29 -6.45
C SER A 131 8.15 -5.55 -6.56
N HIS A 132 8.71 -5.98 -5.43
CA HIS A 132 9.43 -7.27 -5.33
C HIS A 132 8.50 -8.45 -5.02
N LEU A 133 7.37 -8.17 -4.38
CA LEU A 133 6.35 -9.12 -3.97
C LEU A 133 4.98 -8.49 -4.19
N ILE A 134 4.09 -9.21 -4.85
CA ILE A 134 2.70 -8.79 -5.05
C ILE A 134 1.80 -9.85 -4.43
N LEU A 135 0.88 -9.39 -3.57
CA LEU A 135 -0.16 -10.19 -2.94
C LEU A 135 -1.49 -9.79 -3.56
N ARG A 136 -2.03 -10.60 -4.46
CA ARG A 136 -3.29 -10.31 -5.15
C ARG A 136 -4.42 -11.14 -4.55
N THR A 137 -5.38 -10.47 -3.93
CA THR A 137 -6.60 -11.09 -3.42
C THR A 137 -7.68 -11.05 -4.49
N GLU A 138 -8.27 -12.19 -4.80
CA GLU A 138 -9.30 -12.32 -5.83
C GLU A 138 -10.49 -13.12 -5.29
N GLY A 139 -11.68 -12.84 -5.81
CA GLY A 139 -12.85 -13.71 -5.61
C GLY A 139 -12.66 -15.08 -6.27
N LEU A 140 -13.51 -16.04 -5.91
CA LEU A 140 -13.53 -17.33 -6.60
C LEU A 140 -14.22 -17.19 -7.96
N ALA A 141 -13.63 -17.78 -9.00
CA ALA A 141 -14.21 -17.79 -10.35
C ALA A 141 -15.59 -18.46 -10.41
N THR A 142 -15.92 -19.33 -9.46
CA THR A 142 -17.21 -20.02 -9.34
C THR A 142 -18.27 -19.20 -8.57
N GLY A 143 -17.91 -18.02 -8.08
CA GLY A 143 -18.78 -17.21 -7.21
C GLY A 143 -18.66 -17.58 -5.73
N PHE A 144 -19.68 -17.24 -4.96
CA PHE A 144 -19.67 -17.33 -3.49
C PHE A 144 -19.60 -18.79 -2.98
N CYS A 145 -18.79 -19.01 -1.94
CA CYS A 145 -18.76 -20.25 -1.18
C CYS A 145 -18.73 -19.93 0.33
N ARG A 146 -19.52 -20.65 1.12
CA ARG A 146 -19.58 -20.49 2.59
C ARG A 146 -18.26 -20.81 3.28
N ASP A 147 -17.49 -21.73 2.71
CA ASP A 147 -16.28 -22.27 3.34
C ASP A 147 -14.99 -21.77 2.70
N VAL A 148 -15.09 -21.07 1.56
CA VAL A 148 -13.95 -20.48 0.86
C VAL A 148 -14.35 -19.09 0.38
N HIS A 149 -13.75 -18.05 0.96
CA HIS A 149 -14.15 -16.66 0.67
C HIS A 149 -13.40 -16.05 -0.51
N GLY A 150 -12.23 -16.58 -0.86
CA GLY A 150 -11.47 -16.11 -2.01
C GLY A 150 -10.17 -16.86 -2.19
N GLN A 151 -9.32 -16.31 -3.06
CA GLN A 151 -7.97 -16.80 -3.31
C GLN A 151 -6.94 -15.68 -3.19
N LEU A 152 -5.76 -16.04 -2.71
CA LEU A 152 -4.58 -15.19 -2.63
C LEU A 152 -3.53 -15.72 -3.60
N ARG A 153 -3.14 -14.89 -4.57
CA ARG A 153 -2.01 -15.15 -5.45
C ARG A 153 -0.80 -14.38 -4.96
N ILE A 154 0.31 -15.08 -4.79
CA ILE A 154 1.59 -14.53 -4.37
C ILE A 154 2.53 -14.58 -5.56
N LEU A 155 3.00 -13.41 -5.99
CA LEU A 155 3.86 -13.24 -7.16
C LEU A 155 5.18 -12.63 -6.69
N TRP A 156 6.28 -13.36 -6.86
CA TRP A 156 7.62 -12.84 -6.57
C TRP A 156 8.29 -12.36 -7.85
N ARG A 157 8.67 -11.09 -7.88
CA ARG A 157 9.50 -10.54 -8.94
C ARG A 157 10.96 -10.62 -8.51
N ARG A 158 11.73 -11.52 -9.13
CA ARG A 158 13.18 -11.58 -8.87
C ARG A 158 13.89 -10.56 -9.74
N PRO A 159 14.89 -9.83 -9.21
CA PRO A 159 15.84 -9.12 -10.05
C PRO A 159 16.46 -10.14 -11.01
N SER A 160 16.41 -9.84 -12.30
CA SER A 160 16.82 -10.70 -13.42
C SER A 160 18.09 -11.51 -13.11
N GLN A 161 17.92 -12.77 -12.69
CA GLN A 161 18.98 -13.77 -12.79
C GLN A 161 18.82 -14.50 -14.13
N PRO A 162 19.91 -14.78 -14.87
CA PRO A 162 19.85 -15.33 -16.23
C PRO A 162 19.46 -16.82 -16.30
N THR A 163 19.10 -17.45 -15.18
CA THR A 163 18.73 -18.86 -15.14
C THR A 163 17.22 -18.97 -15.17
N ALA A 164 16.72 -19.81 -16.08
CA ALA A 164 15.33 -20.00 -16.51
C ALA A 164 14.34 -20.48 -15.42
N GLN A 165 14.38 -19.89 -14.23
CA GLN A 165 13.46 -20.17 -13.15
C GLN A 165 12.33 -19.14 -13.21
N ARG A 166 11.25 -19.52 -13.93
CA ARG A 166 9.99 -18.78 -14.07
C ARG A 166 9.60 -18.07 -12.78
N ASP A 167 9.04 -16.88 -12.90
CA ASP A 167 8.33 -16.17 -11.82
C ASP A 167 7.53 -17.18 -11.02
N ARG A 168 7.93 -17.40 -9.77
CA ARG A 168 7.20 -18.32 -8.89
C ARG A 168 5.89 -17.61 -8.57
N SER A 169 4.78 -18.23 -8.91
CA SER A 169 3.47 -17.85 -8.42
C SER A 169 2.96 -18.96 -7.50
N LEU A 170 2.43 -18.59 -6.34
CA LEU A 170 1.73 -19.52 -5.45
C LEU A 170 0.29 -19.03 -5.29
N THR A 171 -0.65 -19.96 -5.33
CA THR A 171 -2.07 -19.65 -5.13
C THR A 171 -2.58 -20.43 -3.92
N TYR A 172 -3.12 -19.70 -2.96
CA TYR A 172 -3.82 -20.23 -1.80
C TYR A 172 -5.28 -19.83 -1.84
N GLN A 173 -6.15 -20.66 -1.29
CA GLN A 173 -7.52 -20.29 -0.96
C GLN A 173 -7.57 -19.86 0.50
N TYR A 174 -8.48 -18.96 0.83
CA TYR A 174 -8.62 -18.48 2.21
C TYR A 174 -10.07 -18.49 2.70
N LYS A 175 -10.20 -18.64 4.02
CA LYS A 175 -11.45 -18.47 4.78
C LYS A 175 -11.19 -17.45 5.88
N ILE A 176 -12.01 -16.41 5.88
CA ILE A 176 -12.00 -15.36 6.90
C ILE A 176 -12.89 -15.81 8.06
N GLN A 177 -12.40 -15.67 9.28
CA GLN A 177 -13.11 -15.91 10.53
C GLN A 177 -13.09 -14.61 11.34
N ASP A 178 -13.89 -14.52 12.40
CA ASP A 178 -14.07 -13.28 13.18
C ASP A 178 -12.75 -12.61 13.62
N LYS A 179 -11.70 -13.38 13.90
CA LYS A 179 -10.41 -12.88 14.42
C LYS A 179 -9.19 -13.45 13.70
N SER A 180 -9.38 -14.21 12.63
CA SER A 180 -8.29 -14.91 11.97
C SER A 180 -8.60 -15.16 10.50
N VAL A 181 -7.56 -15.46 9.73
CA VAL A 181 -7.68 -15.92 8.35
C VAL A 181 -6.91 -17.23 8.23
N SER A 182 -7.55 -18.25 7.69
CA SER A 182 -6.92 -19.55 7.39
C SER A 182 -6.63 -19.64 5.90
N PHE A 183 -5.42 -20.08 5.54
CA PHE A 183 -4.98 -20.28 4.16
C PHE A 183 -4.74 -21.78 3.91
N PHE A 184 -5.16 -22.27 2.75
CA PHE A 184 -5.00 -23.67 2.34
C PHE A 184 -4.71 -23.77 0.85
N ALA A 185 -4.04 -24.84 0.43
CA ALA A 185 -3.81 -25.10 -0.99
C ALA A 185 -5.15 -25.28 -1.72
N LYS A 186 -5.20 -24.87 -2.99
CA LYS A 186 -6.41 -25.00 -3.80
C LYS A 186 -6.89 -26.46 -3.82
N GLY A 187 -8.16 -26.68 -3.51
CA GLY A 187 -8.76 -28.02 -3.46
C GLY A 187 -8.62 -28.77 -2.13
N MET A 188 -7.91 -28.20 -1.14
CA MET A 188 -7.76 -28.78 0.20
C MET A 188 -8.67 -28.10 1.23
N SER A 189 -9.80 -27.54 0.79
CA SER A 189 -10.77 -26.93 1.69
C SER A 189 -11.39 -28.01 2.59
N PRO A 190 -11.60 -27.76 3.90
CA PRO A 190 -12.30 -28.69 4.79
C PRO A 190 -13.74 -29.02 4.35
N ALA A 191 -14.34 -28.24 3.45
CA ALA A 191 -15.65 -28.54 2.89
C ALA A 191 -15.62 -29.55 1.73
N VAL A 192 -14.42 -29.86 1.21
CA VAL A 192 -14.18 -30.77 0.08
C VAL A 192 -13.49 -32.07 0.54
N LEU A 193 -12.99 -32.09 1.79
CA LEU A 193 -12.37 -33.25 2.46
C LEU A 193 -13.36 -33.87 3.44
#